data_AF-A0A8T4CH68-F1
#
_entry.id   AF-A0A8T4CH68-F1
#
_cell.length_a   1.000
_cell.length_b   1.000
_cell.length_c   1.000
_cell.angle_alpha   90.00
_cell.angle_beta   90.00
_cell.angle_gamma   90.00
#
_symmetry.space_group_name_H-M   'P 1'
#
loop_
_entity.id
_entity.type
_entity.pdbx_description
1 polymer ?
#
loop_
_entity_poly.entity_id
_entity_poly.type
_entity_poly.pdbx_seq_one_letter_code
_entity_poly.pdbx_strand_id
1 'polypeptide(L)' 'MTLTPAFSRRIRFVFHSLGLSCLGGAIFLQILVFADILQHGYFMAVEQNPAILAFEVALTGFAVIYFIYIYQRLMRQVK' A
#
# COMPACT_ATOMS: atom_id res chain seq x y z
N MET A 1 -13.89 -4.57 24.49
CA MET A 1 -13.13 -5.82 24.32
C MET A 1 -11.65 -5.51 24.42
N THR A 2 -11.00 -5.87 25.53
CA THR A 2 -9.55 -5.70 25.73
C THR A 2 -8.81 -6.86 25.07
N LEU A 3 -8.16 -6.60 23.94
CA LEU A 3 -7.35 -7.59 23.24
C LEU A 3 -6.14 -7.98 24.09
N THR A 4 -5.79 -9.27 24.13
CA THR A 4 -4.60 -9.74 24.83
C THR A 4 -3.32 -9.14 24.21
N PRO A 5 -2.28 -8.84 25.01
CA PRO A 5 -1.08 -8.11 24.56
C PRO A 5 -0.29 -8.85 23.45
N ALA A 6 -0.38 -10.17 23.39
CA ALA A 6 0.24 -10.95 22.30
C ALA A 6 -0.50 -10.78 20.96
N PHE A 7 -1.83 -10.72 21.00
CA PHE A 7 -2.67 -10.55 19.82
C PHE A 7 -2.53 -9.14 19.22
N SER A 8 -2.46 -8.11 20.07
CA SER A 8 -2.23 -6.73 19.63
C SER A 8 -0.88 -6.53 18.95
N ARG A 9 0.16 -7.26 19.40
CA ARG A 9 1.50 -7.25 18.77
C ARG A 9 1.47 -7.91 17.38
N ARG A 10 0.79 -9.06 17.24
CA ARG A 10 0.65 -9.76 15.96
C ARG A 10 -0.12 -8.94 14.94
N ILE A 11 -1.25 -8.36 15.32
CA ILE A 11 -2.04 -7.47 14.44
C ILE A 11 -1.20 -6.28 13.98
N ARG A 12 -0.46 -5.64 14.90
CA ARG A 12 0.37 -4.49 14.55
C ARG A 12 1.47 -4.88 13.55
N PHE A 13 2.05 -6.06 13.72
CA PHE A 13 3.06 -6.59 12.81
C PHE A 13 2.46 -6.82 11.42
N VAL A 14 1.33 -7.53 11.32
CA VAL A 14 0.63 -7.76 10.04
C VAL A 14 0.24 -6.46 9.36
N PHE A 15 -0.27 -5.48 10.13
CA PHE A 15 -0.63 -4.17 9.61
C PHE A 15 0.59 -3.43 9.01
N HIS A 16 1.74 -3.46 9.70
CA HIS A 16 2.95 -2.82 9.18
C HIS A 16 3.57 -3.58 8.02
N SER A 17 3.61 -4.92 8.07
CA SER A 17 4.17 -5.70 6.97
C SER A 17 3.33 -5.53 5.71
N LEU A 18 2.00 -5.58 5.82
CA LEU A 18 1.10 -5.34 4.70
C LEU A 18 1.25 -3.90 4.18
N GLY A 19 1.22 -2.91 5.07
CA GLY A 19 1.35 -1.49 4.69
C GLY A 19 2.65 -1.19 3.95
N LEU A 20 3.79 -1.67 4.49
CA LEU A 20 5.09 -1.48 3.84
C LEU A 20 5.18 -2.23 2.51
N SER A 21 4.62 -3.45 2.40
CA SER A 21 4.55 -4.19 1.14
C SER A 21 3.72 -3.46 0.09
N CYS A 22 2.58 -2.87 0.46
CA CYS A 22 1.76 -2.07 -0.46
C CYS A 22 2.51 -0.83 -0.94
N LEU A 23 3.23 -0.13 -0.05
CA LEU A 23 4.05 1.02 -0.43
C LEU A 23 5.18 0.64 -1.39
N GLY A 24 5.90 -0.45 -1.09
CA GLY A 24 6.94 -0.98 -1.98
C GLY A 24 6.38 -1.40 -3.34
N GLY A 25 5.22 -2.08 -3.34
CA GLY A 25 4.50 -2.46 -4.54
C GLY A 25 4.08 -1.25 -5.39
N ALA A 26 3.57 -0.18 -4.77
CA ALA A 26 3.20 1.05 -5.47
C ALA A 26 4.40 1.71 -6.15
N ILE A 27 5.57 1.76 -5.47
CA ILE A 27 6.81 2.28 -6.06
C ILE A 27 7.23 1.41 -7.25
N PHE A 28 7.19 0.08 -7.10
CA PHE A 28 7.55 -0.84 -8.18
C PHE A 28 6.63 -0.70 -9.39
N LEU A 29 5.31 -0.65 -9.17
CA LEU A 29 4.32 -0.40 -10.23
C LEU A 29 4.58 0.94 -10.92
N GLN A 30 4.91 1.99 -10.18
CA GLN A 30 5.21 3.29 -10.77
C GLN A 30 6.44 3.24 -11.69
N ILE A 31 7.47 2.47 -11.33
CA ILE A 31 8.64 2.25 -12.19
C ILE A 31 8.23 1.53 -13.49
N LEU A 32 7.39 0.49 -13.39
CA LEU A 32 6.89 -0.22 -14.56
C LEU A 32 6.04 0.67 -15.46
N VAL A 33 5.16 1.49 -14.88
CA VAL A 33 4.36 2.48 -15.61
C VAL A 33 5.27 3.43 -16.39
N PHE A 34 6.32 3.95 -15.75
CA PHE A 34 7.26 4.82 -16.46
C PHE A 34 8.05 4.09 -17.54
N ALA A 35 8.48 2.86 -17.29
CA ALA A 35 9.15 2.05 -18.30
C ALA A 35 8.25 1.82 -19.53
N ASP A 36 6.97 1.53 -19.30
CA ASP A 36 6.00 1.31 -20.37
C ASP A 36 5.69 2.59 -21.15
N ILE A 37 5.48 3.72 -20.47
CA ILE A 37 5.29 5.02 -21.13
C ILE A 37 6.51 5.39 -21.98
N LEU A 38 7.73 5.11 -21.51
CA LEU A 38 8.95 5.38 -22.27
C LEU A 38 9.06 4.51 -23.53
N GLN A 39 8.51 3.29 -23.51
CA GLN A 39 8.56 2.35 -24.63
C GLN A 39 7.43 2.54 -25.64
N HIS A 40 6.19 2.73 -25.15
CA HIS A 40 4.97 2.71 -25.97
C HIS A 40 4.29 4.08 -26.09
N GLY A 41 4.73 5.08 -25.32
CA GLY A 41 4.19 6.45 -25.35
C GLY A 41 2.95 6.70 -24.50
N TYR A 42 2.30 5.64 -23.99
CA TYR A 42 1.18 5.70 -23.05
C TYR A 42 1.11 4.40 -22.25
N PHE A 43 0.45 4.43 -21.09
CA PHE A 43 0.22 3.24 -20.26
C PHE A 43 -1.29 3.00 -20.15
N MET A 44 -1.72 1.77 -20.43
CA MET A 44 -3.11 1.35 -20.23
C MET A 44 -3.14 0.05 -19.42
N ALA A 45 -3.41 0.16 -18.11
CA ALA A 45 -3.73 -1.00 -17.28
C ALA A 45 -5.25 -1.15 -17.18
N VAL A 46 -5.77 -2.26 -17.72
CA VAL A 46 -7.18 -2.64 -17.59
C VAL A 46 -7.24 -4.02 -16.98
N GLU A 47 -7.78 -4.10 -15.76
CA GLU A 47 -8.09 -5.35 -15.10
C GLU A 47 -9.50 -5.79 -15.46
N GLN A 48 -9.63 -6.96 -16.10
CA GLN A 48 -10.93 -7.47 -16.53
C GLN A 48 -11.68 -8.21 -15.43
N ASN A 49 -10.95 -8.70 -14.41
CA ASN A 49 -11.57 -9.41 -13.31
C ASN A 49 -12.06 -8.43 -12.23
N PRO A 50 -13.38 -8.29 -12.01
CA PRO A 50 -13.91 -7.31 -11.07
C PRO A 50 -13.50 -7.59 -9.62
N ALA A 51 -13.22 -8.85 -9.25
CA ALA A 51 -12.76 -9.18 -7.91
C ALA A 51 -11.33 -8.70 -7.66
N ILE A 52 -10.45 -8.84 -8.66
CA ILE A 52 -9.06 -8.37 -8.59
C ILE A 52 -9.06 -6.84 -8.56
N LEU A 53 -9.82 -6.18 -9.46
CA LEU A 53 -9.93 -4.73 -9.48
C LEU A 53 -10.43 -4.17 -8.14
N ALA A 54 -11.46 -4.78 -7.54
CA ALA A 54 -11.95 -4.38 -6.23
C ALA A 54 -10.88 -4.53 -5.14
N PHE A 55 -10.09 -5.61 -5.19
CA PHE A 55 -8.99 -5.84 -4.26
C PHE A 55 -7.87 -4.81 -4.43
N GLU A 56 -7.50 -4.47 -5.67
CA GLU A 56 -6.50 -3.43 -5.96
C GLU A 56 -6.94 -2.06 -5.45
N VAL A 57 -8.20 -1.67 -5.69
CA VAL A 57 -8.77 -0.42 -5.19
C VAL A 57 -8.76 -0.40 -3.65
N ALA A 58 -9.13 -1.51 -3.01
CA ALA A 58 -9.12 -1.63 -1.56
C ALA A 58 -7.69 -1.52 -0.99
N LEU A 59 -6.71 -2.22 -1.58
CA LEU A 59 -5.31 -2.14 -1.18
C LEU A 59 -4.72 -0.75 -1.42
N THR A 60 -5.10 -0.08 -2.50
CA THR A 60 -4.68 1.29 -2.78
C THR A 60 -5.20 2.25 -1.70
N GLY A 61 -6.49 2.16 -1.37
CA GLY A 61 -7.06 2.95 -0.27
C GLY A 61 -6.37 2.67 1.07
N PHE A 62 -6.12 1.40 1.38
CA PHE A 62 -5.35 1.00 2.56
C PHE A 62 -3.94 1.59 2.57
N ALA A 63 -3.21 1.52 1.44
CA ALA A 63 -1.86 2.05 1.30
C ALA A 63 -1.81 3.57 1.54
N VAL A 64 -2.79 4.32 1.03
CA VAL A 64 -2.91 5.77 1.24
C VAL A 64 -3.11 6.08 2.73
N ILE A 65 -4.05 5.38 3.40
CA ILE A 65 -4.29 5.56 4.83
C ILE A 65 -3.04 5.20 5.65
N TYR A 66 -2.39 4.08 5.31
CA TYR A 66 -1.15 3.64 5.97
C TYR A 66 -0.01 4.65 5.77
N PHE A 67 0.13 5.21 4.57
CA PHE A 67 1.13 6.22 4.26
C PHE A 67 0.95 7.47 5.13
N ILE A 68 -0.28 7.99 5.23
CA ILE A 68 -0.59 9.14 6.09
C ILE A 68 -0.25 8.80 7.54
N TYR A 69 -0.65 7.62 8.02
CA TYR A 69 -0.36 7.17 9.38
C TYR A 69 1.15 7.15 9.67
N ILE A 70 1.95 6.52 8.81
CA ILE A 70 3.40 6.38 9.04
C ILE A 70 4.11 7.73 8.86
N TYR A 71 3.68 8.57 7.92
CA TYR A 71 4.21 9.91 7.74
C TYR A 71 3.98 10.79 8.98
N GLN A 72 2.75 10.83 9.48
CA GLN A 72 2.45 11.56 10.72
C GLN A 72 3.25 11.03 11.91
N ARG A 73 3.39 9.71 12.03
CA ARG A 73 4.20 9.10 13.09
C ARG A 73 5.67 9.53 12.97
N LEU A 74 6.23 9.52 11.76
CA LEU A 74 7.60 9.95 11.50
C LEU A 74 7.80 11.41 11.88
N MET A 75 6.91 12.31 11.45
CA MET A 75 6.97 13.73 11.79
C MET A 75 6.89 14.00 13.30
N ARG A 76 6.10 13.20 14.04
CA ARG A 76 6.04 13.28 15.50
C ARG A 76 7.30 12.78 16.21
N GLN A 77 8.11 11.94 15.57
CA GLN A 77 9.37 11.45 16.14
C GLN A 77 10.55 12.36 15.81
N VAL A 78 10.46 13.12 14.72
CA VAL A 78 11.50 14.07 14.27
C VAL A 78 11.38 15.41 14.99
N LYS A 79 10.17 15.80 15.44
CA LYS A 79 9.92 16.98 16.26
C LYS A 79 10.23 16.72 17.73
#